data_AF-A0A6U0L677-F1
#
_entry.id   AF-A0A6U0L677-F1
#
_cell.length_a   1.000
_cell.length_b   1.000
_cell.length_c   1.000
_cell.angle_alpha   90.00
_cell.angle_beta   90.00
_cell.angle_gamma   90.00
#
_symmetry.space_group_name_H-M   'P 1'
#
loop_
_entity.id
_entity.type
_entity.pdbx_description
1 polymer ?
#
loop_
_entity_poly.entity_id
_entity_poly.type
_entity_poly.pdbx_seq_one_letter_code
_entity_poly.pdbx_strand_id
1 'polypeptide(L)'
;LVSFLFSNLRFTFPDRLHLSIAVVAFKLAEWWYGTAEGVVERGSLLPSPPPPPLPPPALDGVGIAPRGRCPVCRRFIVDASTLACSGYVFCSECAFEHVQQVKSCPVTLIPSKNANVRRLFDSA
;
A
#
# COMPACT_ATOMS: atom_id res chain seq x y z
N LEU A 1 32.50 39.51 2.68
CA LEU A 1 32.85 38.13 3.08
C LEU A 1 32.27 37.08 2.13
N VAL A 2 30.98 37.12 1.77
CA VAL A 2 30.38 36.20 0.78
C VAL A 2 30.91 36.43 -0.65
N SER A 3 31.15 37.69 -1.07
CA SER A 3 31.71 37.99 -2.41
C SER A 3 33.20 37.66 -2.57
N PHE A 4 33.97 37.63 -1.47
CA PHE A 4 35.41 37.28 -1.50
C PHE A 4 35.63 35.77 -1.58
N LEU A 5 34.71 34.99 -1.00
CA LEU A 5 34.66 33.53 -1.17
C LEU A 5 34.29 33.16 -2.61
N PHE A 6 33.32 33.85 -3.23
CA PHE A 6 32.92 33.57 -4.62
C PHE A 6 33.97 33.95 -5.66
N SER A 7 34.75 35.01 -5.44
CA SER A 7 35.78 35.45 -6.39
C SER A 7 37.01 34.54 -6.38
N ASN A 8 37.42 34.02 -5.21
CA ASN A 8 38.55 33.10 -5.09
C ASN A 8 38.20 31.65 -5.48
N LEU A 9 36.94 31.22 -5.35
CA LEU A 9 36.50 29.89 -5.80
C LEU A 9 36.43 29.76 -7.33
N ARG A 10 36.36 30.90 -8.05
CA ARG A 10 36.29 30.94 -9.51
C ARG A 10 37.67 30.88 -10.19
N PHE A 11 38.74 30.96 -9.41
CA PHE A 11 40.13 31.00 -9.92
C PHE A 11 40.87 29.66 -9.81
N THR A 12 40.30 28.65 -9.15
CA THR A 12 40.99 27.35 -8.92
C THR A 12 40.13 26.13 -9.24
N PHE A 13 39.19 26.24 -10.17
CA PHE A 13 38.56 25.05 -10.77
C PHE A 13 38.88 25.05 -12.26
N PRO A 14 39.84 24.23 -12.72
CA PRO A 14 40.13 24.11 -14.14
C PRO A 14 38.89 23.54 -14.82
N ASP A 15 38.50 24.11 -15.96
CA ASP A 15 37.21 23.88 -16.66
C ASP A 15 36.88 22.40 -16.95
N ARG A 16 37.83 21.49 -16.74
CA ARG A 16 37.71 20.03 -16.95
C ARG A 16 37.37 19.24 -15.69
N LEU A 17 37.54 19.79 -14.48
CA LEU A 17 37.31 19.05 -13.23
C LEU A 17 35.82 18.94 -12.87
N HIS A 18 35.02 19.94 -13.27
CA HIS A 18 33.59 19.96 -13.02
C HIS A 18 32.86 18.82 -13.76
N LEU A 19 33.34 18.47 -14.96
CA LEU A 19 32.84 17.33 -15.74
C LEU A 19 33.18 16.01 -15.06
N SER A 20 34.41 15.85 -14.56
CA SER A 20 34.79 14.62 -13.84
C SER A 20 33.99 14.43 -12.55
N ILE A 21 33.73 15.50 -11.79
CA ILE A 21 32.92 15.42 -10.56
C ILE A 21 31.47 15.09 -10.90
N ALA A 22 30.89 15.68 -11.95
CA ALA A 22 29.53 15.38 -12.39
C ALA A 22 29.39 13.91 -12.83
N VAL A 23 30.35 13.37 -13.59
CA VAL A 23 30.35 11.97 -14.01
C VAL A 23 30.48 11.02 -12.81
N VAL A 24 31.36 11.32 -11.86
CA VAL A 24 31.53 10.51 -10.64
C VAL A 24 30.27 10.57 -9.76
N ALA A 25 29.68 11.74 -9.57
CA ALA A 25 28.45 11.89 -8.79
C ALA A 25 27.26 11.18 -9.44
N PHE A 26 27.14 11.27 -10.77
CA PHE A 26 26.10 10.56 -11.52
C PHE A 26 26.27 9.04 -11.40
N LYS A 27 27.50 8.51 -11.56
CA LYS A 27 27.79 7.08 -11.38
C LYS A 27 27.57 6.60 -9.94
N LEU A 28 27.88 7.43 -8.94
CA LEU A 28 27.60 7.13 -7.54
C LEU A 28 26.10 7.09 -7.26
N ALA A 29 25.32 8.00 -7.87
CA ALA A 29 23.87 7.99 -7.78
C ALA A 29 23.26 6.73 -8.41
N GLU A 30 23.69 6.35 -9.62
CA GLU A 30 23.27 5.10 -10.26
C GLU A 30 23.54 3.89 -9.35
N TRP A 31 24.71 3.82 -8.68
CA TRP A 31 25.00 2.75 -7.73
C TRP A 31 24.08 2.76 -6.49
N TRP A 32 23.84 3.95 -5.93
CA TRP A 32 22.99 4.10 -4.75
C TRP A 32 21.52 3.74 -5.05
N TYR A 33 20.99 4.17 -6.19
CA TYR A 33 19.64 3.84 -6.63
C TYR A 33 19.53 2.40 -7.15
N GLY A 34 20.57 1.88 -7.82
CA GLY A 34 20.64 0.50 -8.30
C GLY A 34 20.64 -0.56 -7.20
N THR A 35 21.02 -0.17 -5.98
CA THR A 35 20.91 -1.05 -4.82
C THR A 35 19.46 -1.18 -4.33
N ALA A 36 18.62 -0.14 -4.53
CA ALA A 36 17.22 -0.14 -4.10
C ALA A 36 16.35 -1.07 -4.97
N GLU A 37 16.55 -1.07 -6.28
CA GLU A 37 15.91 -2.01 -7.21
C GLU A 37 16.31 -3.47 -6.91
N GLY A 38 17.57 -3.74 -6.58
CA GLY A 38 18.02 -5.08 -6.20
C GLY A 38 17.45 -5.60 -4.87
N VAL A 39 16.95 -4.72 -3.98
CA VAL A 39 16.21 -5.11 -2.77
C VAL A 39 14.74 -5.41 -3.10
N VAL A 40 14.14 -4.67 -4.03
CA VAL A 40 12.78 -4.91 -4.52
C VAL A 40 12.73 -6.23 -5.32
N GLU A 41 13.70 -6.48 -6.19
CA GLU A 41 13.81 -7.75 -6.92
C GLU A 41 14.09 -8.93 -5.99
N ARG A 42 14.99 -8.78 -5.00
CA ARG A 42 15.21 -9.82 -3.98
C ARG A 42 13.99 -10.06 -3.09
N GLY A 43 13.19 -9.03 -2.83
CA GLY A 43 11.89 -9.16 -2.17
C GLY A 43 10.88 -9.97 -2.99
N SER A 44 11.02 -9.96 -4.32
CA SER A 44 10.19 -10.74 -5.27
C SER A 44 10.61 -12.23 -5.38
N LEU A 45 11.85 -12.57 -5.00
CA LEU A 45 12.35 -13.95 -5.01
C LEU A 45 11.98 -14.77 -3.76
N LEU A 46 11.42 -14.12 -2.73
CA LEU A 46 10.85 -14.84 -1.60
C LEU A 46 9.52 -15.47 -2.06
N PRO A 47 9.29 -16.77 -1.80
CA PRO A 47 7.95 -17.32 -1.98
C PRO A 47 6.98 -16.44 -1.19
N SER A 48 5.87 -16.04 -1.84
CA SER A 48 4.86 -15.23 -1.16
C SER A 48 4.50 -15.91 0.15
N PRO A 49 4.58 -15.19 1.29
CA PRO A 49 4.25 -15.79 2.57
C PRO A 49 2.84 -16.37 2.48
N PRO A 50 2.57 -17.53 3.10
CA PRO A 50 1.26 -18.12 3.07
C PRO A 50 0.23 -17.07 3.51
N PRO A 51 -0.93 -16.98 2.82
CA PRO A 51 -1.92 -15.96 3.13
C PRO A 51 -2.31 -16.08 4.61
N PRO A 52 -2.50 -14.95 5.32
CA PRO A 52 -2.91 -14.99 6.72
C PRO A 52 -4.23 -15.77 6.85
N PRO A 53 -4.36 -16.62 7.88
CA PRO A 53 -5.59 -17.37 8.09
C PRO A 53 -6.76 -16.40 8.31
N LEU A 54 -7.88 -16.68 7.65
CA LEU A 54 -9.08 -15.86 7.79
C LEU A 54 -9.63 -16.02 9.21
N PRO A 55 -9.94 -14.92 9.92
CA PRO A 55 -10.54 -15.00 11.25
C PRO A 55 -11.91 -15.68 11.18
N PRO A 56 -12.24 -16.55 12.15
CA PRO A 56 -13.55 -17.17 12.21
C PRO A 56 -14.65 -16.12 12.41
N PRO A 57 -15.87 -16.37 11.93
CA PRO A 57 -17.01 -15.51 12.21
C PRO A 57 -17.26 -15.47 13.73
N ALA A 58 -17.60 -14.29 14.25
CA ALA A 58 -17.98 -14.15 15.65
C ALA A 58 -19.35 -14.81 15.87
N LEU A 59 -19.57 -15.37 17.07
CA LEU A 59 -20.84 -16.02 17.42
C LEU A 59 -22.04 -15.05 17.32
N ASP A 60 -21.80 -13.79 17.68
CA ASP A 60 -22.78 -12.69 17.63
C ASP A 60 -22.70 -11.86 16.33
N GLY A 61 -21.85 -12.27 15.39
CA GLY A 61 -21.70 -11.62 14.10
C GLY A 61 -22.85 -11.91 13.14
N VAL A 62 -22.97 -11.10 12.11
CA VAL A 62 -23.86 -11.40 10.99
C VAL A 62 -23.39 -12.71 10.34
N GLY A 63 -24.26 -13.72 10.34
CA GLY A 63 -23.96 -15.03 9.79
C GLY A 63 -23.49 -14.96 8.33
N ILE A 64 -22.62 -15.89 7.95
CA ILE A 64 -22.07 -15.96 6.59
C ILE A 64 -23.20 -16.27 5.60
N ALA A 65 -23.37 -15.39 4.60
CA ALA A 65 -24.33 -15.58 3.53
C ALA A 65 -23.88 -16.65 2.52
N PRO A 66 -24.81 -17.26 1.77
CA PRO A 66 -24.46 -18.13 0.65
C PRO A 66 -23.62 -17.39 -0.40
N ARG A 67 -22.84 -18.15 -1.17
CA ARG A 67 -21.85 -17.63 -2.13
C ARG A 67 -22.45 -16.54 -3.03
N GLY A 68 -21.71 -15.43 -3.19
CA GLY A 68 -22.09 -14.32 -4.06
C GLY A 68 -23.15 -13.35 -3.49
N ARG A 69 -23.60 -13.55 -2.24
CA ARG A 69 -24.53 -12.62 -1.57
C ARG A 69 -23.86 -11.90 -0.41
N CYS A 70 -24.23 -10.64 -0.22
CA CYS A 70 -23.77 -9.84 0.92
C CYS A 70 -24.41 -10.35 2.21
N PRO A 71 -23.65 -10.58 3.30
CA PRO A 71 -24.22 -11.01 4.58
C PRO A 71 -25.11 -9.96 5.25
N VAL A 72 -24.87 -8.67 4.99
CA VAL A 72 -25.63 -7.56 5.58
C VAL A 72 -27.00 -7.38 4.90
N CYS A 73 -27.02 -7.18 3.57
CA CYS A 73 -28.26 -6.90 2.84
C CYS A 73 -28.88 -8.13 2.16
N ARG A 74 -28.21 -9.29 2.16
CA ARG A 74 -28.62 -10.56 1.53
C ARG A 74 -28.90 -10.51 0.03
N ARG A 75 -28.54 -9.42 -0.64
CA ARG A 75 -28.61 -9.25 -2.10
C ARG A 75 -27.34 -9.76 -2.78
N PHE A 76 -27.40 -9.97 -4.09
CA PHE A 76 -26.20 -10.22 -4.89
C PHE A 76 -25.24 -9.04 -4.83
N ILE A 77 -23.96 -9.34 -4.72
CA ILE A 77 -22.90 -8.33 -4.62
C ILE A 77 -22.67 -7.77 -6.03
N VAL A 78 -22.97 -6.49 -6.22
CA VAL A 78 -22.69 -5.75 -7.48
C VAL A 78 -21.33 -5.08 -7.38
N ASP A 79 -21.14 -4.27 -6.33
CA ASP A 79 -19.85 -3.61 -6.04
C ASP A 79 -19.16 -4.29 -4.86
N ALA A 80 -18.27 -5.24 -5.15
CA ALA A 80 -17.56 -5.99 -4.13
C ALA A 80 -16.55 -5.11 -3.38
N SER A 81 -16.60 -5.18 -2.05
CA SER A 81 -15.60 -4.58 -1.16
C SER A 81 -15.15 -5.56 -0.09
N THR A 82 -13.91 -5.47 0.33
CA THR A 82 -13.36 -6.25 1.44
C THR A 82 -12.96 -5.36 2.59
N LEU A 83 -13.05 -5.89 3.81
CA LEU A 83 -12.42 -5.28 4.98
C LEU A 83 -11.01 -5.86 5.16
N ALA A 84 -10.00 -5.01 5.15
CA ALA A 84 -8.60 -5.42 5.35
C ALA A 84 -8.36 -6.13 6.70
N CYS A 85 -9.21 -5.89 7.71
CA CYS A 85 -9.10 -6.52 9.03
C CYS A 85 -9.58 -7.98 9.08
N SER A 86 -10.46 -8.39 8.16
CA SER A 86 -11.15 -9.68 8.26
C SER A 86 -11.16 -10.49 6.97
N GLY A 87 -10.96 -9.86 5.81
CA GLY A 87 -10.91 -10.52 4.51
C GLY A 87 -12.27 -10.98 3.96
N TYR A 88 -13.39 -10.66 4.63
CA TYR A 88 -14.74 -10.96 4.12
C TYR A 88 -15.18 -9.95 3.05
N VAL A 89 -15.98 -10.42 2.10
CA VAL A 89 -16.52 -9.63 0.98
C VAL A 89 -17.95 -9.16 1.28
N PHE A 90 -18.22 -7.90 1.00
CA PHE A 90 -19.49 -7.22 1.21
C PHE A 90 -19.82 -6.34 0.00
N CYS A 91 -21.01 -5.72 0.00
CA CYS A 91 -21.26 -4.57 -0.86
C CYS A 91 -20.49 -3.35 -0.34
N SER A 92 -19.97 -2.54 -1.25
CA SER A 92 -19.25 -1.28 -0.96
C SER A 92 -20.03 -0.35 -0.02
N GLU A 93 -21.32 -0.14 -0.29
CA GLU A 93 -22.22 0.69 0.51
C GLU A 93 -22.46 0.11 1.91
N CYS A 94 -22.84 -1.17 2.00
CA CYS A 94 -23.15 -1.82 3.28
C CYS A 94 -21.93 -1.86 4.22
N ALA A 95 -20.73 -2.11 3.69
CA ALA A 95 -19.51 -2.09 4.48
C ALA A 95 -19.21 -0.69 5.02
N PHE A 96 -19.34 0.34 4.18
CA PHE A 96 -19.05 1.72 4.57
C PHE A 96 -20.04 2.22 5.62
N GLU A 97 -21.34 1.99 5.43
CA GLU A 97 -22.39 2.37 6.37
C GLU A 97 -22.19 1.70 7.74
N HIS A 98 -21.94 0.39 7.76
CA HIS A 98 -21.75 -0.35 9.00
C HIS A 98 -20.49 0.08 9.76
N VAL A 99 -19.38 0.31 9.06
CA VAL A 99 -18.14 0.79 9.68
C VAL A 99 -18.30 2.24 10.18
N GLN A 100 -19.10 3.06 9.53
CA GLN A 100 -19.38 4.42 9.97
C GLN A 100 -20.20 4.45 11.27
N GLN A 101 -21.19 3.56 11.40
CA GLN A 101 -22.09 3.49 12.57
C GLN A 101 -21.46 2.73 13.74
N VAL A 102 -20.99 1.51 13.50
CA VAL A 102 -20.57 0.55 14.55
C VAL A 102 -19.05 0.53 14.75
N LYS A 103 -18.27 0.98 13.75
CA LYS A 103 -16.79 0.96 13.75
C LYS A 103 -16.19 -0.43 13.95
N SER A 104 -16.90 -1.47 13.51
CA SER A 104 -16.47 -2.86 13.55
C SER A 104 -16.82 -3.59 12.26
N CYS A 105 -16.25 -4.79 12.07
CA CYS A 105 -16.62 -5.68 10.98
C CYS A 105 -17.95 -6.39 11.31
N PRO A 106 -18.93 -6.45 10.38
CA PRO A 106 -20.23 -7.06 10.66
C PRO A 106 -20.18 -8.56 10.94
N VAL A 107 -19.17 -9.29 10.43
CA VAL A 107 -19.07 -10.76 10.56
C VAL A 107 -18.19 -11.18 11.74
N THR A 108 -17.06 -10.50 11.94
CA THR A 108 -16.08 -10.87 12.96
C THR A 108 -16.07 -9.95 14.18
N LEU A 109 -16.79 -8.83 14.14
CA LEU A 109 -16.80 -7.78 15.16
C LEU A 109 -15.42 -7.16 15.48
N ILE A 110 -14.41 -7.44 14.66
CA ILE A 110 -13.09 -6.83 14.78
C ILE A 110 -13.22 -5.32 14.53
N PRO A 111 -12.62 -4.46 15.39
CA PRO A 111 -12.69 -3.02 15.22
C PRO A 111 -12.10 -2.59 13.87
N SER A 112 -12.85 -1.80 13.12
CA SER A 112 -12.50 -1.40 11.75
C SER A 112 -12.77 0.10 11.54
N LYS A 113 -11.97 0.72 10.67
CA LYS A 113 -12.11 2.12 10.26
C LYS A 113 -12.43 2.18 8.78
N ASN A 114 -12.98 3.30 8.32
CA ASN A 114 -13.30 3.51 6.89
C ASN A 114 -12.09 3.31 5.96
N ALA A 115 -10.86 3.58 6.44
CA ALA A 115 -9.62 3.34 5.71
C ALA A 115 -9.33 1.84 5.43
N ASN A 116 -9.97 0.94 6.17
CA ASN A 116 -9.81 -0.51 6.01
C ASN A 116 -10.77 -1.08 4.96
N VAL A 117 -11.73 -0.31 4.47
CA VAL A 117 -12.64 -0.72 3.40
C VAL A 117 -11.92 -0.58 2.07
N ARG A 118 -11.73 -1.70 1.37
CA ARG A 118 -11.07 -1.76 0.06
C ARG A 118 -12.08 -2.21 -0.98
N ARG A 119 -12.30 -1.41 -2.03
CA ARG A 119 -13.11 -1.85 -3.17
C ARG A 119 -12.31 -2.84 -4.00
N LEU A 120 -12.93 -3.94 -4.39
CA LEU A 120 -12.38 -4.90 -5.32
C LEU A 120 -12.86 -4.53 -6.72
N PHE A 121 -11.92 -4.39 -7.65
CA PHE A 121 -12.23 -4.23 -9.07
C PHE A 121 -11.86 -5.54 -9.75
N ASP A 122 -12.82 -6.16 -10.42
CA ASP A 122 -12.55 -7.32 -11.23
C ASP A 122 -11.93 -6.86 -12.55
N SER A 123 -10.73 -7.37 -12.88
CA SER A 123 -10.06 -7.12 -14.15
C SER A 123 -10.58 -8.13 -15.17
N ALA A 124 -11.83 -7.94 -15.60
CA ALA A 124 -12.42 -8.72 -16.68
C ALA A 124 -11.97 -8.20 -18.05
#